data_AF-A0A0D6LV98-F1
#
_entry.id   AF-A0A0D6LV98-F1
#
_cell.length_a   1.000
_cell.length_b   1.000
_cell.length_c   1.000
_cell.angle_alpha   90.00
_cell.angle_beta   90.00
_cell.angle_gamma   90.00
#
_symmetry.space_group_name_H-M   'P 1'
#
loop_
_entity.id
_entity.type
_entity.pdbx_description
1 polymer ?
#
loop_
_entity_poly.entity_id
_entity_poly.type
_entity_poly.pdbx_seq_one_letter_code
_entity_poly.pdbx_strand_id
1 'polypeptide(L)'
;MSASKNSTQLHGDYVFYQSMNKHHLRQQAPLRQQRQQQFPRNQNSLQMGWALSNKLGCSIVKCTTENRYVGVCRYSPRGNTVNSTIYQVGNPCSLNPGNGATTCNTAEGLWS
;
A
#
# COMPACT_ATOMS: atom_id res chain seq x y z
N MET A 1 -16.87 -3.38 -1.41
CA MET A 1 -16.72 -4.60 -0.60
C MET A 1 -16.52 -4.19 0.85
N SER A 2 -17.56 -4.29 1.67
CA SER A 2 -17.46 -3.95 3.10
C SER A 2 -16.94 -5.17 3.85
N ALA A 3 -15.63 -5.21 4.10
CA ALA A 3 -15.06 -6.12 5.08
C ALA A 3 -15.23 -5.48 6.47
N SER A 4 -15.83 -6.20 7.42
CA SER A 4 -15.81 -5.82 8.83
C SER A 4 -14.35 -5.76 9.29
N LYS A 5 -13.83 -4.56 9.52
CA LYS A 5 -12.46 -4.36 10.01
C LYS A 5 -12.45 -4.58 11.52
N ASN A 6 -11.63 -5.52 11.99
CA ASN A 6 -11.42 -5.68 13.43
C ASN A 6 -10.37 -4.67 13.94
N SER A 7 -10.23 -4.55 15.27
CA SER A 7 -9.31 -3.60 15.91
C SER A 7 -7.85 -3.76 15.44
N THR A 8 -7.40 -5.00 15.21
CA THR A 8 -6.04 -5.27 14.71
C THR A 8 -5.85 -4.80 13.26
N GLN A 9 -6.87 -4.91 12.41
CA GLN A 9 -6.83 -4.39 11.05
C GLN A 9 -6.78 -2.86 11.02
N LEU A 10 -7.57 -2.20 11.88
CA LEU A 10 -7.53 -0.75 12.04
C LEU A 10 -6.16 -0.25 12.53
N HIS A 11 -5.52 -1.00 13.44
CA HIS A 11 -4.19 -0.66 13.91
C HIS A 11 -3.13 -0.78 12.80
N GLY A 12 -3.23 -1.80 11.94
CA GLY A 12 -2.35 -1.96 10.77
C GLY A 12 -2.47 -0.79 9.79
N ASP A 13 -3.70 -0.40 9.46
CA ASP A 13 -3.99 0.75 8.58
C ASP A 13 -3.45 2.07 9.17
N TYR A 14 -3.59 2.24 10.49
CA TYR A 14 -3.11 3.44 11.19
C TYR A 14 -1.57 3.53 11.22
N VAL A 15 -0.89 2.42 11.45
CA VAL A 15 0.59 2.36 11.40
C VAL A 15 1.09 2.71 10.01
N PHE A 16 0.39 2.26 8.97
CA PHE A 16 0.69 2.62 7.58
C PHE A 16 0.57 4.14 7.34
N TYR A 17 -0.58 4.73 7.70
CA TYR A 17 -0.82 6.16 7.53
C TYR A 17 0.27 7.01 8.23
N GLN A 18 0.63 6.64 9.46
CA GLN A 18 1.73 7.30 10.16
C GLN A 18 3.07 7.16 9.46
N SER A 19 3.38 5.98 8.91
CA SER A 19 4.63 5.74 8.18
C SER A 19 4.71 6.62 6.94
N MET A 20 3.62 6.77 6.17
CA MET A 20 3.59 7.69 5.03
C MET A 20 3.79 9.15 5.44
N ASN A 21 3.12 9.59 6.50
CA ASN A 21 3.21 10.97 6.98
C ASN A 21 4.58 11.32 7.54
N LYS A 22 5.21 10.41 8.28
CA LYS A 22 6.55 10.61 8.86
C LYS A 22 7.66 10.72 7.82
N HIS A 23 7.46 10.13 6.66
CA HIS A 23 8.53 9.92 5.69
C HIS A 23 8.35 10.69 4.39
N HIS A 24 7.28 11.49 4.28
CA HIS A 24 7.00 12.35 3.13
C HIS A 24 7.30 11.64 1.80
N LEU A 25 6.76 10.42 1.63
CA LEU A 25 6.98 9.56 0.45
C LEU A 25 6.44 10.15 -0.88
N ARG A 26 6.19 11.46 -0.92
CA ARG A 26 5.86 12.27 -2.09
C ARG A 26 7.00 12.35 -3.13
N GLN A 27 8.20 11.86 -2.84
CA GLN A 27 9.36 12.03 -3.73
C GLN A 27 9.72 10.75 -4.50
N GLN A 28 9.64 10.90 -5.83
CA GLN A 28 9.80 9.90 -6.90
C GLN A 28 11.25 9.42 -7.10
N ALA A 29 11.91 8.93 -6.05
CA ALA A 29 13.14 8.19 -6.27
C ALA A 29 12.79 6.77 -6.78
N PRO A 30 13.37 6.27 -7.89
CA PRO A 30 13.29 4.85 -8.21
C PRO A 30 13.79 4.05 -7.00
N LEU A 31 13.27 2.85 -6.74
CA LEU A 31 13.58 2.09 -5.51
C LEU A 31 15.09 1.88 -5.24
N ARG A 32 15.96 2.06 -6.24
CA ARG A 32 17.43 2.14 -6.06
C ARG A 32 17.86 3.34 -5.20
N GLN A 33 17.29 4.53 -5.40
CA GLN A 33 17.56 5.72 -4.60
C GLN A 33 16.81 5.72 -3.26
N GLN A 34 15.60 5.13 -3.17
CA GLN A 34 14.88 5.04 -1.88
C GLN A 34 15.50 4.05 -0.89
N ARG A 35 16.21 3.01 -1.35
CA ARG A 35 17.00 2.14 -0.47
C ARG A 35 18.20 2.85 0.18
N GLN A 36 18.73 3.90 -0.46
CA GLN A 36 19.96 4.58 0.00
C GLN A 36 19.68 5.76 0.94
N GLN A 37 18.49 6.36 0.91
CA GLN A 37 18.14 7.51 1.77
C GLN A 37 17.08 7.16 2.83
N GLN A 38 17.41 6.30 3.81
CA GLN A 38 16.67 6.18 5.09
C GLN A 38 15.49 5.20 5.21
N PHE A 39 15.30 4.13 4.42
CA PHE A 39 14.11 3.25 4.63
C PHE A 39 14.35 1.73 4.65
N PRO A 40 15.13 1.18 5.61
CA PRO A 40 15.23 -0.27 5.79
C PRO A 40 13.94 -0.94 6.32
N ARG A 41 12.93 -0.19 6.81
CA ARG A 41 11.73 -0.75 7.46
C ARG A 41 10.35 -0.39 6.85
N ASN A 42 10.30 0.33 5.73
CA ASN A 42 9.01 0.80 5.17
C ASN A 42 8.46 -0.04 4.02
N GLN A 43 8.96 -1.27 3.82
CA GLN A 43 8.51 -2.11 2.71
C GLN A 43 6.99 -2.35 2.69
N ASN A 44 6.40 -2.49 3.87
CA ASN A 44 4.95 -2.67 4.02
C ASN A 44 4.18 -1.45 3.53
N SER A 45 4.67 -0.24 3.81
CA SER A 45 4.05 1.02 3.38
C SER A 45 4.17 1.23 1.87
N LEU A 46 5.33 0.88 1.29
CA LEU A 46 5.52 0.95 -0.16
C LEU A 46 4.58 0.02 -0.92
N GLN A 47 4.29 -1.14 -0.35
CA GLN A 47 3.37 -2.10 -0.95
C GLN A 47 1.91 -1.64 -0.88
N MET A 48 1.50 -0.98 0.21
CA MET A 48 0.17 -0.40 0.37
C MET A 48 -0.12 0.75 -0.60
N GLY A 49 0.89 1.60 -0.85
CA GLY A 49 0.77 2.72 -1.79
C GLY A 49 0.98 2.35 -3.26
N TRP A 50 1.23 1.07 -3.58
CA TRP A 50 1.63 0.66 -4.93
C TRP A 50 0.46 0.74 -5.91
N ALA A 51 0.50 1.69 -6.84
CA ALA A 51 -0.61 2.02 -7.73
C ALA A 51 -1.13 0.85 -8.57
N LEU A 52 -0.27 -0.10 -8.93
CA LEU A 52 -0.67 -1.25 -9.72
C LEU A 52 -1.30 -2.38 -8.89
N SER A 53 -1.18 -2.37 -7.55
CA SER A 53 -1.72 -3.41 -6.68
C SER A 53 -3.20 -3.18 -6.43
N ASN A 54 -4.08 -3.86 -7.17
CA ASN A 54 -5.53 -3.66 -7.07
C ASN A 54 -6.27 -4.80 -6.34
N LYS A 55 -5.57 -5.86 -5.94
CA LYS A 55 -6.13 -6.97 -5.15
C LYS A 55 -5.47 -7.02 -3.79
N LEU A 56 -6.30 -7.05 -2.75
CA LEU A 56 -5.91 -7.13 -1.35
C LEU A 56 -6.59 -8.34 -0.69
N GLY A 57 -5.82 -9.15 0.01
CA GLY A 57 -6.35 -10.20 0.89
C GLY A 57 -5.64 -10.16 2.24
N CYS A 58 -6.40 -10.03 3.33
CA CYS A 58 -5.86 -9.98 4.68
C CYS A 58 -6.44 -11.10 5.55
N SER A 59 -5.64 -11.59 6.51
CA SER A 59 -6.06 -12.57 7.52
C SER A 59 -5.46 -12.20 8.86
N ILE A 60 -6.21 -12.45 9.93
CA ILE A 60 -5.81 -12.15 11.30
C ILE A 60 -6.02 -13.39 12.14
N VAL A 61 -4.96 -13.87 12.78
CA VAL A 61 -4.95 -15.12 13.54
C VAL A 61 -4.44 -14.84 14.95
N LYS A 62 -5.09 -15.43 15.96
CA LYS A 62 -4.59 -15.44 17.34
C LYS A 62 -3.59 -16.58 17.49
N CYS A 63 -2.37 -16.29 17.92
CA CYS A 63 -1.38 -17.31 18.23
C CYS A 63 -1.84 -18.12 19.46
N THR A 64 -1.56 -19.43 19.46
CA THR A 64 -1.98 -20.34 20.52
C THR A 64 -1.04 -20.34 21.71
N THR A 65 0.26 -20.14 21.47
CA THR A 65 1.34 -20.16 22.47
C THR A 65 1.60 -18.82 23.14
N GLU A 66 1.15 -17.72 22.52
CA GLU A 66 1.32 -16.36 23.04
C GLU A 66 -0.02 -15.64 22.87
N ASN A 67 -0.48 -14.86 23.86
CA ASN A 67 -1.68 -14.01 23.75
C ASN A 67 -1.45 -12.83 22.77
N ARG A 68 -1.12 -13.16 21.52
CA ARG A 68 -0.75 -12.24 20.45
C ARG A 68 -1.60 -12.51 19.23
N TYR A 69 -1.90 -11.44 18.50
CA TYR A 69 -2.60 -11.50 17.22
C TYR A 69 -1.60 -11.17 16.11
N VAL A 70 -1.62 -11.96 15.05
CA VAL A 70 -0.81 -11.75 13.85
C VAL A 70 -1.75 -11.42 12.70
N GLY A 71 -1.57 -10.24 12.12
CA GLY A 71 -2.23 -9.82 10.90
C GLY A 71 -1.30 -9.92 9.70
N VAL A 72 -1.76 -10.54 8.61
CA VAL A 72 -1.02 -10.65 7.35
C VAL A 72 -1.90 -10.17 6.22
N CYS A 73 -1.37 -9.28 5.38
CA CYS A 73 -2.00 -8.87 4.14
C CYS A 73 -1.11 -9.24 2.94
N ARG A 74 -1.74 -9.69 1.87
CA ARG A 74 -1.13 -10.00 0.58
C ARG A 74 -1.72 -9.10 -0.50
N TYR A 75 -0.88 -8.71 -1.44
CA TYR A 75 -1.18 -7.76 -2.50
C TYR A 75 -0.90 -8.41 -3.84
N SER A 76 -1.79 -8.18 -4.82
CA SER A 76 -1.59 -8.61 -6.19
C SER A 76 -2.04 -7.51 -7.16
N PRO A 77 -1.33 -7.28 -8.27
CA PRO A 77 0.06 -7.69 -8.54
C PRO A 77 1.04 -7.28 -7.43
N ARG A 78 2.15 -8.00 -7.29
CA ARG A 78 3.18 -7.68 -6.28
C ARG A 78 3.79 -6.32 -6.59
N GLY A 79 3.95 -5.48 -5.56
CA GLY A 79 4.63 -4.21 -5.63
C GLY A 79 6.07 -4.26 -5.13
N ASN A 80 6.61 -3.10 -4.79
CA ASN A 80 7.99 -2.95 -4.29
C ASN A 80 9.04 -3.55 -5.27
N THR A 81 8.80 -3.37 -6.56
CA THR A 81 9.68 -3.86 -7.64
C THR A 81 10.86 -2.92 -7.82
N VAL A 82 12.08 -3.45 -7.66
CA VAL A 82 13.32 -2.66 -7.76
C VAL A 82 13.36 -1.89 -9.09
N ASN A 83 13.73 -0.61 -9.03
CA ASN A 83 13.77 0.34 -10.15
C ASN A 83 12.40 0.76 -10.72
N SER A 84 11.29 0.33 -10.13
CA SER A 84 9.97 0.87 -10.44
C SER A 84 9.60 2.00 -9.48
N THR A 85 8.65 2.84 -9.88
CA THR A 85 8.03 3.86 -9.02
C THR A 85 6.79 3.29 -8.34
N ILE A 86 6.46 3.82 -7.16
CA ILE A 86 5.32 3.37 -6.35
C ILE A 86 4.00 3.74 -7.04
N TYR A 87 3.94 4.97 -7.56
CA TYR A 87 2.86 5.52 -8.36
C TYR A 87 3.45 6.53 -9.35
N GLN A 88 2.76 6.78 -10.45
CA GLN A 88 3.11 7.88 -11.36
C GLN A 88 2.53 9.18 -10.83
N VAL A 89 3.31 10.25 -10.89
CA VAL A 89 2.87 11.57 -10.44
C VAL A 89 2.18 12.29 -11.59
N GLY A 90 1.04 12.88 -11.28
CA GLY A 90 0.21 13.62 -12.22
C GLY A 90 -1.08 14.04 -11.55
N ASN A 91 -1.97 14.63 -12.34
CA ASN A 91 -3.32 14.94 -11.88
C ASN A 91 -4.08 13.63 -11.62
N PRO A 92 -4.96 13.57 -10.61
CA PRO A 92 -5.84 12.42 -10.42
C PRO A 92 -6.58 12.09 -11.72
N CYS A 93 -6.74 10.80 -12.00
CA CYS A 93 -7.39 10.30 -13.22
C CYS A 93 -6.74 10.71 -14.56
N SER A 94 -5.51 11.25 -14.58
CA SER A 94 -4.85 11.59 -15.85
C SER A 94 -4.21 10.38 -16.55
N LEU A 95 -4.07 9.26 -15.85
CA LEU A 95 -3.47 8.03 -16.39
C LEU A 95 -4.20 6.79 -15.87
N ASN A 96 -4.72 5.96 -16.78
CA ASN A 96 -5.33 4.69 -16.45
C ASN A 96 -4.23 3.64 -16.13
N PRO A 97 -4.26 2.99 -14.97
CA PRO A 97 -3.27 1.98 -14.57
C PRO A 97 -3.36 0.67 -15.38
N GLY A 98 -4.36 0.50 -16.25
CA GLY A 98 -4.66 -0.73 -16.95
C GLY A 98 -5.31 -1.77 -16.04
N ASN A 99 -5.07 -3.06 -16.31
CA ASN A 99 -5.56 -4.18 -15.48
C ASN A 99 -7.09 -4.28 -15.33
N GLY A 100 -7.82 -3.85 -16.37
CA GLY A 100 -9.28 -3.93 -16.41
C GLY A 100 -10.02 -2.78 -15.74
N ALA A 101 -9.31 -1.75 -15.25
CA ALA A 101 -9.95 -0.54 -14.76
C ALA A 101 -10.51 0.28 -15.92
N THR A 102 -11.79 0.66 -15.84
CA THR A 102 -12.52 1.37 -16.90
C THR A 102 -12.99 2.75 -16.47
N THR A 103 -13.07 2.98 -15.16
CA THR A 103 -13.74 4.15 -14.58
C THR A 103 -12.82 4.82 -13.57
N CYS A 104 -12.86 6.15 -13.48
CA CYS A 104 -12.12 6.87 -12.44
C CYS A 104 -13.08 7.72 -11.61
N ASN A 105 -13.00 7.56 -10.28
CA ASN A 105 -13.66 8.45 -9.34
C ASN A 105 -12.78 9.68 -9.13
N THR A 106 -13.19 10.82 -9.68
CA THR A 106 -12.43 12.09 -9.58
C THR A 106 -12.43 12.69 -8.19
N ALA A 107 -13.41 12.36 -7.34
CA ALA A 107 -13.43 12.83 -5.95
C ALA A 107 -12.40 12.09 -5.07
N GLU A 108 -12.14 10.82 -5.37
CA GLU A 108 -11.20 9.97 -4.64
C GLU A 108 -9.83 9.85 -5.34
N GLY A 109 -9.77 10.17 -6.63
CA GLY A 109 -8.59 9.99 -7.48
C GLY A 109 -8.23 8.53 -7.75
N LEU A 110 -9.20 7.62 -7.72
CA LEU A 110 -9.01 6.16 -7.81
C LEU A 110 -9.70 5.55 -9.04
N TRP A 111 -9.04 4.58 -9.65
CA TRP A 111 -9.55 3.83 -10.80
C TRP A 111 -10.22 2.52 -10.38
N SER A 112 -11.31 2.14 -11.06
CA SER A 112 -12.09 0.91 -10.86
C SER A 112 -12.50 0.22 -12.16
#